data_AF-A0A1G1FNW2-F1
#
_entry.id   AF-A0A1G1FNW2-F1
#
_cell.length_a   1.000
_cell.length_b   1.000
_cell.length_c   1.000
_cell.angle_alpha   90.00
_cell.angle_beta   90.00
_cell.angle_gamma   90.00
#
_symmetry.space_group_name_H-M   'P 1'
#
loop_
_entity.id
_entity.type
_entity.pdbx_description
1 polymer ?
#
loop_
_entity_poly.entity_id
_entity_poly.type
_entity_poly.pdbx_seq_one_letter_code
_entity_poly.pdbx_strand_id
1 'polypeptide(L)' 'MTKDYYKILEIKHDADIEEIKNSYRRLALRYHPDKCTNALSLERMKEINEAYSLLKNPIRRLRYDRENNI' A
#
# COMPACT_ATOMS: atom_id res chain seq x y z
N MET A 1 -6.87 -15.58 1.64
CA MET A 1 -5.52 -15.06 1.36
C MET A 1 -5.47 -13.63 1.85
N THR A 2 -4.75 -13.38 2.93
CA THR A 2 -4.63 -12.05 3.53
C THR A 2 -3.82 -11.17 2.59
N LYS A 3 -4.38 -10.02 2.20
CA LYS A 3 -3.69 -9.07 1.32
C LYS A 3 -2.45 -8.57 2.05
N ASP A 4 -1.28 -8.77 1.44
CA ASP A 4 -0.01 -8.32 1.97
C ASP A 4 0.21 -6.86 1.56
N TYR A 5 -0.17 -5.92 2.44
CA TYR A 5 -0.12 -4.49 2.15
C TYR A 5 1.31 -3.98 1.96
N TYR A 6 2.29 -4.63 2.59
CA TYR A 6 3.70 -4.32 2.41
C TYR A 6 4.16 -4.70 1.00
N LYS A 7 3.78 -5.89 0.49
CA LYS A 7 4.04 -6.27 -0.90
C LYS A 7 3.30 -5.40 -1.91
N ILE A 8 2.05 -5.01 -1.62
CA ILE A 8 1.28 -4.10 -2.49
C ILE A 8 1.99 -2.76 -2.63
N LEU A 9 2.53 -2.24 -1.52
CA LEU A 9 3.35 -1.03 -1.51
C LEU A 9 4.81 -1.28 -1.93
N GLU A 10 5.20 -2.49 -2.35
CA GLU A 10 6.59 -2.83 -2.72
C GLU A 10 7.62 -2.42 -1.64
N ILE A 11 7.27 -2.56 -0.37
CA ILE A 11 8.11 -2.22 0.79
C ILE A 11 8.29 -3.42 1.71
N LYS A 12 9.26 -3.33 2.62
CA LYS A 12 9.46 -4.32 3.68
C LYS A 12 8.49 -4.07 4.84
N HIS A 13 8.25 -5.11 5.65
CA HIS A 13 7.48 -5.01 6.90
C HIS A 13 8.13 -4.04 7.91
N ASP A 14 9.45 -3.85 7.83
CA ASP A 14 10.23 -2.93 8.67
C ASP A 14 10.24 -1.49 8.14
N ALA A 15 9.54 -1.21 7.03
CA ALA A 15 9.55 0.11 6.41
C ALA A 15 9.02 1.20 7.36
N ASP A 16 9.69 2.34 7.36
CA ASP A 16 9.25 3.54 8.08
C ASP A 16 8.08 4.23 7.35
N ILE A 17 7.36 5.10 8.06
CA ILE A 17 6.31 5.97 7.51
C ILE A 17 6.80 6.77 6.30
N GLU A 18 8.06 7.22 6.30
CA GLU A 18 8.66 7.91 5.15
C GLU A 18 8.74 7.01 3.91
N GLU A 19 9.18 5.76 4.08
CA GLU A 19 9.28 4.79 2.99
C GLU A 19 7.89 4.38 2.47
N ILE A 20 6.92 4.20 3.37
CA ILE A 20 5.50 3.98 3.03
C ILE A 20 4.97 5.13 2.15
N LYS A 21 5.23 6.39 2.55
CA LYS A 21 4.80 7.58 1.78
C LYS A 21 5.50 7.67 0.42
N ASN A 22 6.79 7.42 0.37
CA ASN A 22 7.57 7.48 -0.88
C ASN A 22 7.11 6.40 -1.86
N SER A 23 6.90 5.17 -1.39
CA SER A 23 6.42 4.10 -2.27
C SER A 23 4.99 4.34 -2.75
N TYR A 24 4.10 4.82 -1.86
CA TYR A 24 2.75 5.23 -2.26
C TYR A 24 2.78 6.27 -3.38
N ARG A 25 3.62 7.31 -3.27
CA ARG A 25 3.75 8.33 -4.32
C ARG A 25 4.27 7.74 -5.63
N ARG A 26 5.28 6.87 -5.58
CA ARG A 26 5.85 6.20 -6.76
C ARG A 26 4.81 5.34 -7.48
N LEU A 27 4.07 4.55 -6.72
CA LEU A 27 3.02 3.66 -7.22
C LEU A 27 1.80 4.44 -7.72
N ALA A 28 1.37 5.48 -7.00
CA ALA A 28 0.27 6.35 -7.41
C ALA A 28 0.55 7.04 -8.74
N LEU A 29 1.80 7.47 -8.99
CA LEU A 29 2.20 8.03 -10.28
C LEU A 29 2.26 6.97 -11.41
N ARG A 30 2.61 5.72 -11.07
CA ARG A 30 2.69 4.61 -12.03
C ARG A 30 1.31 4.12 -12.47
N TYR A 31 0.37 4.07 -11.53
CA TYR A 31 -1.00 3.58 -11.74
C TYR A 31 -2.05 4.70 -11.78
N HIS A 32 -1.61 5.96 -11.93
CA HIS A 32 -2.51 7.10 -11.97
C HIS A 32 -3.51 6.95 -13.13
N PRO A 33 -4.82 7.20 -12.91
CA PRO A 33 -5.84 7.06 -13.96
C PRO A 33 -5.56 7.95 -15.18
N ASP A 34 -4.84 9.05 -14.99
CA ASP A 34 -4.40 9.95 -16.07
C ASP A 34 -3.38 9.30 -17.01
N LYS A 35 -2.50 8.45 -16.49
CA LYS A 35 -1.47 7.74 -17.28
C LYS A 35 -1.91 6.36 -17.74
N CYS A 36 -2.85 5.74 -17.03
CA CYS A 36 -3.24 4.35 -17.25
C CYS A 36 -4.74 4.17 -16.97
N THR A 37 -5.55 4.15 -18.03
CA THR A 37 -7.02 4.00 -17.98
C THR A 37 -7.49 2.54 -17.97
N ASN A 38 -6.58 1.58 -17.88
CA ASN A 38 -6.92 0.15 -17.88
C ASN A 38 -7.55 -0.26 -16.54
N ALA A 39 -8.55 -1.15 -16.57
CA ALA A 39 -9.22 -1.68 -15.37
C ALA A 39 -8.23 -2.23 -14.32
N LEU A 40 -7.18 -2.90 -14.77
CA LEU A 40 -6.08 -3.41 -13.93
C LEU A 40 -5.36 -2.30 -13.14
N SER A 41 -5.24 -1.10 -13.71
CA SER A 41 -4.59 0.04 -13.04
C SER A 41 -5.49 0.63 -11.96
N LEU A 42 -6.81 0.67 -12.21
CA LEU A 42 -7.80 1.11 -11.24
C LEU A 42 -7.83 0.18 -10.02
N GLU A 43 -7.80 -1.14 -10.25
CA GLU A 43 -7.75 -2.14 -9.19
C GLU A 43 -6.45 -2.01 -8.37
N ARG A 44 -5.29 -1.94 -9.04
CA ARG A 44 -4.00 -1.73 -8.38
C ARG A 44 -3.99 -0.45 -7.54
N MET A 45 -4.48 0.66 -8.10
CA MET A 45 -4.56 1.94 -7.39
C MET A 45 -5.44 1.85 -6.14
N LYS A 46 -6.54 1.09 -6.21
CA LYS A 46 -7.42 0.85 -5.05
C LYS A 46 -6.68 0.08 -3.95
N GLU A 47 -5.94 -0.97 -4.32
CA GLU A 47 -5.12 -1.74 -3.37
C GLU A 47 -4.01 -0.88 -2.73
N ILE A 48 -3.33 -0.06 -3.52
CA ILE A 48 -2.28 0.87 -3.05
C ILE A 48 -2.85 1.88 -2.04
N ASN A 49 -4.03 2.44 -2.30
CA ASN A 49 -4.70 3.37 -1.39
C ASN A 49 -5.14 2.68 -0.09
N GLU A 50 -5.67 1.47 -0.18
CA GLU A 50 -6.07 0.66 0.98
C GLU A 50 -4.85 0.34 1.86
N ALA A 51 -3.77 -0.14 1.25
CA ALA A 51 -2.50 -0.43 1.92
C ALA A 51 -1.93 0.81 2.63
N TYR A 52 -1.86 1.95 1.92
CA TYR A 52 -1.36 3.20 2.50
C TYR A 52 -2.25 3.71 3.65
N SER A 53 -3.57 3.65 3.51
CA SER A 53 -4.51 4.10 4.54
C SER A 53 -4.41 3.31 5.84
N LEU A 54 -4.05 2.03 5.74
CA LEU A 54 -3.83 1.15 6.87
C LEU A 54 -2.43 1.34 7.47
N LEU A 55 -1.39 1.28 6.64
CA LEU A 55 0.02 1.30 7.08
C LEU A 55 0.49 2.69 7.55
N LYS A 56 -0.11 3.79 7.05
CA LYS A 56 0.24 5.15 7.50
C LYS A 56 -0.16 5.42 8.95
N ASN A 57 -1.13 4.66 9.49
CA ASN A 57 -1.63 4.86 10.84
C ASN A 57 -1.00 3.80 11.74
N PRO A 58 -0.16 4.19 12.72
CA PRO A 58 0.57 3.23 13.55
C PRO A 58 -0.35 2.30 14.34
N ILE A 59 -1.53 2.77 14.77
CA ILE A 59 -2.51 1.95 15.49
C ILE A 59 -3.13 0.90 14.56
N ARG A 60 -3.49 1.28 13.33
CA ARG A 60 -4.07 0.36 12.34
C ARG A 60 -3.04 -0.63 11.81
N ARG A 61 -1.80 -0.17 11.58
CA ARG A 61 -0.64 -0.99 11.23
C ARG A 61 -0.40 -2.05 12.30
N LEU A 62 -0.22 -1.64 13.56
CA LEU A 62 0.01 -2.57 14.67
C LEU A 62 -1.08 -3.65 14.78
N ARG A 63 -2.35 -3.25 14.61
CA ARG A 63 -3.45 -4.20 14.62
C ARG A 63 -3.35 -5.19 13.45
N TYR A 64 -3.04 -4.69 12.26
CA TYR A 64 -2.84 -5.54 11.09
C TYR A 64 -1.65 -6.49 11.23
N ASP A 65 -0.48 -6.01 11.69
CA ASP A 65 0.68 -6.87 11.95
C ASP A 65 0.33 -7.97 12.96
N ARG A 66 -0.37 -7.61 14.05
CA ARG A 66 -0.84 -8.57 15.05
C ARG A 66 -1.85 -9.59 14.50
N GLU A 67 -2.78 -9.17 13.65
CA GLU A 67 -3.76 -10.08 13.01
C GLU A 67 -3.10 -10.99 11.95
N ASN A 68 -2.00 -10.56 11.34
CA ASN A 68 -1.31 -11.30 10.26
C ASN A 68 -0.06 -12.08 10.72
N ASN A 69 0.30 -12.00 12.01
CA ASN A 69 1.56 -12.55 12.55
C ASN A 69 2.80 -12.08 11.75
N ILE A 70 2.83 -10.79 11.41
CA ILE A 70 3.98 -10.11 10.79
C ILE A 70 4.86 -9.52 11.89
#